data_AF-A0A520AIC5-F1
#
_entry.id   AF-A0A520AIC5-F1
#
_cell.length_a   1.000
_cell.length_b   1.000
_cell.length_c   1.000
_cell.angle_alpha   90.00
_cell.angle_beta   90.00
_cell.angle_gamma   90.00
#
_symmetry.space_group_name_H-M   'P 1'
#
loop_
_entity.id
_entity.type
_entity.pdbx_description
1 polymer ?
#
loop_
_entity_poly.entity_id
_entity_poly.type
_entity_poly.pdbx_seq_one_letter_code
_entity_poly.pdbx_strand_id
1 'polypeptide(L)'
;DRHTSNVCTPGTQIDFQGKLFTQHCLDSKSKTYHGDQWVTAEFLVLGDSVIKHIINKEVVLEYTKPQIGGGSLTNYDPKIKVDGTPLKSGYISLQSESHPIEFKTVKLFDLAPYAKDELKLNKIIDRVLKE
;
A
#
# COMPACT_ATOMS: atom_id res chain seq x y z
N ASP A 1 -10.95 13.61 -12.67
CA ASP A 1 -10.90 13.11 -11.29
C ASP A 1 -9.65 12.27 -11.06
N ARG A 2 -9.08 12.36 -9.85
CA ARG A 2 -7.92 11.59 -9.41
C ARG A 2 -8.33 10.83 -8.16
N HIS A 3 -8.57 9.53 -8.30
CA HIS A 3 -9.02 8.70 -7.19
C HIS A 3 -7.98 8.70 -6.06
N THR A 4 -8.46 8.63 -4.82
CA THR A 4 -7.62 8.64 -3.63
C THR A 4 -7.04 7.25 -3.34
N SER A 5 -5.78 7.17 -2.93
CA SER A 5 -5.12 5.89 -2.59
C SER A 5 -4.85 4.98 -3.79
N ASN A 6 -4.48 5.58 -4.92
CA ASN A 6 -3.83 4.90 -6.04
C ASN A 6 -2.48 4.32 -5.59
N VAL A 7 -1.97 3.30 -6.31
CA VAL A 7 -0.61 2.80 -6.11
C VAL A 7 0.25 3.18 -7.30
N CYS A 8 1.42 3.74 -7.05
CA CYS A 8 2.44 3.96 -8.07
C CYS A 8 3.71 3.21 -7.67
N THR A 9 4.33 2.52 -8.63
CA THR A 9 5.40 1.56 -8.37
C THR A 9 6.70 1.93 -9.11
N PRO A 10 7.31 3.10 -8.86
CA PRO A 10 8.62 3.41 -9.44
C PRO A 10 9.68 2.46 -8.87
N GLY A 11 10.36 1.72 -9.74
CA GLY A 11 11.38 0.75 -9.32
C GLY A 11 10.87 -0.46 -8.55
N THR A 12 9.54 -0.64 -8.49
CA THR A 12 8.88 -1.81 -7.94
C THR A 12 7.79 -2.30 -8.89
N GLN A 13 7.31 -3.51 -8.68
CA GLN A 13 6.17 -4.08 -9.40
C GLN A 13 5.30 -4.86 -8.40
N ILE A 14 4.05 -5.05 -8.77
CA ILE A 14 3.05 -5.77 -7.96
C ILE A 14 2.34 -6.81 -8.83
N ASP A 15 1.77 -7.83 -8.21
CA ASP A 15 0.83 -8.73 -8.87
C ASP A 15 -0.59 -8.20 -8.63
N PHE A 16 -1.26 -7.81 -9.72
CA PHE A 16 -2.64 -7.36 -9.73
C PHE A 16 -3.47 -8.31 -10.59
N GLN A 17 -4.48 -8.93 -9.96
CA GLN A 17 -5.37 -9.90 -10.62
C GLN A 17 -4.63 -11.12 -11.23
N GLY A 18 -3.58 -11.59 -10.56
CA GLY A 18 -2.81 -12.77 -10.99
C GLY A 18 -1.83 -12.49 -12.12
N LYS A 19 -1.53 -11.22 -12.39
CA LYS A 19 -0.62 -10.77 -13.43
C LYS A 19 0.32 -9.70 -12.90
N LEU A 20 1.58 -9.78 -13.32
CA LEU A 20 2.56 -8.75 -13.02
C LEU A 20 2.12 -7.42 -13.64
N PHE A 21 1.90 -6.43 -12.80
CA PHE A 21 1.58 -5.06 -13.19
C PHE A 21 2.87 -4.30 -13.49
N THR A 22 3.03 -3.90 -14.75
CA THR A 22 4.26 -3.26 -15.26
C THR A 22 4.09 -1.77 -15.56
N GLN A 23 2.86 -1.24 -15.47
CA GLN A 23 2.59 0.19 -15.63
C GLN A 23 2.98 0.95 -14.36
N HIS A 24 3.09 2.28 -14.46
CA HIS A 24 3.60 3.10 -13.37
C HIS A 24 2.59 3.29 -12.24
N CYS A 25 1.32 3.58 -12.56
CA CYS A 25 0.28 3.82 -11.58
C CYS A 25 -0.97 3.00 -11.90
N LEU A 26 -1.54 2.40 -10.86
CA LEU A 26 -2.81 1.70 -10.88
C LEU A 26 -3.82 2.50 -10.08
N ASP A 27 -4.94 2.84 -10.73
CA ASP A 27 -6.03 3.56 -10.08
C ASP A 27 -6.77 2.65 -9.08
N SER A 28 -7.06 3.22 -7.92
CA SER A 28 -8.03 2.68 -6.98
C SER A 28 -9.46 2.91 -7.49
N LYS A 29 -10.42 2.22 -6.87
CA LYS A 29 -11.86 2.40 -7.13
C LYS A 29 -12.50 3.46 -6.22
N SER A 30 -11.70 4.26 -5.52
CA SER A 30 -12.22 5.24 -4.56
C SER A 30 -12.81 6.47 -5.27
N LYS A 31 -13.57 7.27 -4.53
CA LYS A 31 -14.00 8.59 -4.99
C LYS A 31 -12.82 9.57 -4.97
N THR A 32 -12.96 10.67 -5.70
CA THR A 32 -12.12 11.86 -5.44
C THR A 32 -12.79 12.68 -4.33
N TYR A 33 -12.02 13.03 -3.31
CA TYR A 33 -12.50 13.86 -2.20
C TYR A 33 -12.00 15.29 -2.42
N HIS A 34 -12.90 16.17 -2.87
CA HIS A 34 -12.58 17.56 -3.22
C HIS A 34 -12.72 18.50 -2.02
N GLY A 35 -11.88 19.53 -1.93
CA GLY A 35 -11.94 20.55 -0.88
C GLY A 35 -11.47 20.06 0.51
N ASP A 36 -11.75 20.87 1.53
CA ASP A 36 -11.24 20.64 2.89
C ASP A 36 -12.12 19.63 3.63
N GLN A 37 -11.68 18.37 3.64
CA GLN A 37 -12.34 17.31 4.38
C GLN A 37 -11.34 16.27 4.88
N TRP A 38 -11.64 15.69 6.03
CA TRP A 38 -10.85 14.57 6.55
C TRP A 38 -11.24 13.28 5.83
N VAL A 39 -10.24 12.60 5.27
CA VAL A 39 -10.36 11.28 4.67
C VAL A 39 -9.54 10.30 5.51
N THR A 40 -10.16 9.20 5.94
CA THR A 40 -9.44 8.14 6.65
C THR A 40 -8.89 7.16 5.62
N ALA A 41 -7.56 7.01 5.60
CA ALA A 41 -6.86 6.00 4.82
C ALA A 41 -6.23 4.97 5.75
N GLU A 42 -6.52 3.70 5.49
CA GLU A 42 -5.97 2.55 6.21
C GLU A 42 -5.29 1.62 5.21
N PHE A 43 -4.22 0.96 5.66
CA PHE A 43 -3.45 0.02 4.85
C PHE A 43 -3.28 -1.28 5.62
N LEU A 44 -3.86 -2.36 5.11
CA LEU A 44 -3.61 -3.71 5.64
C LEU A 44 -2.47 -4.33 4.84
N VAL A 45 -1.34 -4.59 5.50
CA VAL A 45 -0.14 -5.14 4.88
C VAL A 45 0.25 -6.44 5.56
N LEU A 46 0.10 -7.56 4.85
CA LEU A 46 0.45 -8.89 5.33
C LEU A 46 1.74 -9.38 4.66
N GLY A 47 2.85 -8.73 5.01
CA GLY A 47 4.14 -8.97 4.34
C GLY A 47 4.03 -8.75 2.83
N ASP A 48 4.52 -9.70 2.04
CA ASP A 48 4.38 -9.70 0.57
C ASP A 48 3.16 -10.48 0.07
N SER A 49 2.29 -10.96 0.97
CA SER A 49 1.14 -11.80 0.60
C SER A 49 -0.04 -10.99 0.10
N VAL A 50 -0.53 -10.03 0.89
CA VAL A 50 -1.71 -9.22 0.57
C VAL A 50 -1.51 -7.80 1.09
N ILE A 51 -1.79 -6.83 0.21
CA ILE A 51 -1.83 -5.41 0.54
C ILE A 51 -3.20 -4.88 0.13
N LYS A 52 -3.91 -4.26 1.08
CA LYS A 52 -5.20 -3.59 0.84
C LYS A 52 -5.12 -2.13 1.19
N HIS A 53 -5.63 -1.29 0.30
CA HIS A 53 -5.89 0.11 0.59
C HIS A 53 -7.36 0.24 0.94
N ILE A 54 -7.64 0.89 2.06
CA ILE A 54 -8.99 1.06 2.59
C ILE A 54 -9.21 2.57 2.76
N ILE A 55 -10.30 3.07 2.21
CA ILE A 55 -10.68 4.48 2.32
C ILE A 55 -12.06 4.55 2.92
N ASN A 56 -12.20 5.25 4.06
CA ASN A 56 -13.45 5.37 4.79
C ASN A 56 -14.16 4.01 4.98
N LYS A 57 -13.41 2.99 5.41
CA LYS A 57 -13.87 1.60 5.64
C LYS A 57 -14.23 0.77 4.40
N GLU A 58 -14.00 1.29 3.20
CA GLU A 58 -14.19 0.54 1.94
C GLU A 58 -12.83 0.12 1.37
N VAL A 59 -12.68 -1.16 1.00
CA VAL A 59 -11.50 -1.63 0.27
C VAL A 59 -11.56 -1.08 -1.16
N VAL A 60 -10.61 -0.22 -1.50
CA VAL A 60 -10.58 0.45 -2.82
C VAL A 60 -9.52 -0.10 -3.76
N LEU A 61 -8.53 -0.80 -3.22
CA LEU A 61 -7.47 -1.45 -3.98
C LEU A 61 -6.91 -2.66 -3.21
N GLU A 62 -6.59 -3.73 -3.92
CA GLU A 62 -5.97 -4.93 -3.37
C GLU A 62 -4.96 -5.50 -4.38
N TYR A 63 -3.76 -5.83 -3.92
CA TYR A 63 -2.71 -6.44 -4.73
C TYR A 63 -1.77 -7.31 -3.86
N THR A 64 -0.88 -8.04 -4.52
CA THR A 64 -0.01 -9.03 -3.87
C THR A 64 1.43 -8.96 -4.41
N LYS A 65 2.36 -9.68 -3.77
CA LYS A 65 3.73 -9.94 -4.25
C LYS A 65 4.48 -8.68 -4.74
N PRO A 66 4.58 -7.62 -3.92
CA PRO A 66 5.44 -6.50 -4.27
C PRO A 66 6.89 -6.98 -4.42
N GLN A 67 7.55 -6.55 -5.48
CA GLN A 67 8.94 -6.90 -5.77
C GLN A 67 9.70 -5.71 -6.36
N ILE A 68 11.02 -5.69 -6.20
CA ILE A 68 11.90 -4.80 -6.95
C ILE A 68 11.76 -5.14 -8.43
N GLY A 69 11.61 -4.13 -9.29
CA GLY A 69 11.39 -4.36 -10.71
C GLY A 69 10.97 -3.10 -11.45
N GLY A 70 10.64 -3.22 -12.73
CA GLY A 70 10.12 -2.10 -13.52
C GLY A 70 11.15 -1.00 -13.80
N GLY A 71 10.66 0.09 -14.40
CA GLY A 71 11.43 1.25 -14.84
C GLY A 71 11.14 2.53 -14.04
N SER A 72 11.55 3.68 -14.58
CA SER A 72 11.36 5.04 -14.04
C SER A 72 12.31 5.46 -12.91
N LEU A 73 13.29 4.63 -12.52
CA LEU A 73 14.41 5.05 -11.68
C LEU A 73 15.62 5.42 -12.54
N THR A 74 16.28 6.52 -12.19
CA THR A 74 17.60 6.91 -12.71
C THR A 74 18.59 6.97 -11.54
N ASN A 75 19.89 6.78 -11.80
CA ASN A 75 20.95 6.88 -10.79
C ASN A 75 20.79 5.96 -9.55
N TYR A 76 20.23 4.77 -9.73
CA TYR A 76 20.10 3.78 -8.65
C TYR A 76 21.39 2.94 -8.50
N ASP A 77 21.61 2.38 -7.30
CA ASP A 77 22.68 1.39 -7.08
C ASP A 77 22.26 0.03 -7.64
N PRO A 78 22.97 -0.53 -8.65
CA PRO A 78 22.67 -1.84 -9.22
C PRO A 78 22.74 -2.99 -8.21
N LYS A 79 23.50 -2.83 -7.11
CA LYS A 79 23.57 -3.84 -6.04
C LYS A 79 22.30 -3.89 -5.19
N ILE A 80 21.52 -2.80 -5.19
CA ILE A 80 20.25 -2.70 -4.46
C ILE A 80 19.08 -3.05 -5.38
N LYS A 81 19.08 -2.55 -6.63
CA LYS A 81 18.01 -2.83 -7.60
C LYS A 81 18.21 -4.18 -8.29
N VAL A 82 17.98 -5.26 -7.56
CA VAL A 82 17.95 -6.63 -8.10
C VAL A 82 16.50 -6.99 -8.44
N ASP A 83 16.17 -6.96 -9.73
CA ASP A 83 14.80 -7.22 -10.20
C ASP A 83 14.31 -8.63 -9.82
N GLY A 84 13.04 -8.71 -9.43
CA GLY A 84 12.42 -9.93 -8.89
C GLY A 84 12.63 -10.13 -7.38
N THR A 85 13.39 -9.28 -6.69
CA THR A 85 13.57 -9.38 -5.24
C THR A 85 12.25 -9.08 -4.51
N PRO A 86 11.69 -10.02 -3.72
CA PRO A 86 10.46 -9.79 -2.98
C PRO A 86 10.61 -8.73 -1.89
N LEU A 87 9.63 -7.84 -1.78
CA LEU A 87 9.57 -6.79 -0.77
C LEU A 87 8.69 -7.22 0.41
N LYS A 88 9.33 -7.76 1.45
CA LYS A 88 8.63 -8.32 2.65
C LYS A 88 8.53 -7.36 3.82
N SER A 89 9.35 -6.30 3.82
CA SER A 89 9.42 -5.29 4.87
C SER A 89 9.99 -4.00 4.29
N GLY A 90 9.85 -2.89 5.03
CA GLY A 90 10.34 -1.60 4.60
C GLY A 90 9.97 -0.49 5.59
N TYR A 91 10.08 0.75 5.12
CA TYR A 91 9.73 1.94 5.89
C TYR A 91 8.34 2.45 5.50
N ILE A 92 7.66 3.08 6.46
CA ILE A 92 6.44 3.83 6.21
C ILE A 92 6.83 5.31 6.18
N SER A 93 6.43 6.00 5.12
CA SER A 93 6.65 7.44 4.96
C SER A 93 5.35 8.14 4.61
N LEU A 94 5.21 9.36 5.11
CA LEU A 94 4.09 10.25 4.80
C LEU A 94 4.68 11.47 4.10
N GLN A 95 4.27 11.70 2.85
CA GLN A 95 4.83 12.72 1.99
C GLN A 95 3.71 13.51 1.32
N SER A 96 3.91 14.81 1.14
CA SER A 96 3.17 15.62 0.17
C SER A 96 3.80 15.55 -1.22
N GLU A 97 2.97 15.49 -2.25
CA GLU A 97 3.40 15.64 -3.64
C GLU A 97 2.70 16.84 -4.27
N SER A 98 3.47 17.85 -4.68
CA SER A 98 3.04 19.10 -5.33
C SER A 98 2.14 20.05 -4.54
N HIS A 99 1.26 19.55 -3.67
CA HIS A 99 0.29 20.35 -2.89
C HIS A 99 0.44 20.12 -1.38
N PRO A 100 0.06 21.08 -0.54
CA PRO A 100 0.01 20.89 0.90
C PRO A 100 -0.93 19.73 1.29
N ILE A 101 -0.57 19.01 2.35
CA ILE A 101 -1.40 17.97 2.96
C ILE A 101 -1.25 18.05 4.48
N GLU A 102 -2.33 17.74 5.20
CA GLU A 102 -2.36 17.70 6.66
C GLU A 102 -2.67 16.29 7.15
N PHE A 103 -1.99 15.87 8.21
CA PHE A 103 -2.22 14.59 8.89
C PHE A 103 -2.69 14.86 10.32
N LYS A 104 -3.84 14.31 10.70
CA LYS A 104 -4.39 14.48 12.05
C LYS A 104 -3.98 13.35 13.00
N THR A 105 -4.22 12.11 12.58
CA THR A 105 -4.01 10.92 13.40
C THR A 105 -3.25 9.89 12.57
N VAL A 106 -2.10 9.47 13.07
CA VAL A 106 -1.29 8.39 12.48
C VAL A 106 -1.15 7.29 13.53
N LYS A 107 -1.62 6.08 13.18
CA LYS A 107 -1.57 4.91 14.03
C LYS A 107 -0.90 3.76 13.27
N LEU A 108 -0.18 2.93 13.99
CA LEU A 108 0.42 1.71 13.48
C LEU A 108 0.10 0.58 14.45
N PHE A 109 -0.37 -0.55 13.91
CA PHE A 109 -0.56 -1.77 14.67
C PHE A 109 0.29 -2.88 14.04
N ASP A 110 1.25 -3.40 14.80
CA ASP A 110 2.11 -4.48 14.31
C ASP A 110 1.40 -5.84 14.38
N LEU A 111 1.17 -6.45 13.21
CA LEU A 111 0.54 -7.76 13.07
C LEU A 111 1.54 -8.92 13.16
N ALA A 112 2.85 -8.66 13.12
CA ALA A 112 3.89 -9.70 13.11
C ALA A 112 3.78 -10.74 14.25
N PRO A 113 3.41 -10.37 15.50
CA PRO A 113 3.24 -11.33 16.59
C PRO A 113 2.13 -12.39 16.35
N TYR A 114 1.22 -12.12 15.42
CA TYR A 114 0.07 -12.99 15.12
C TYR A 114 0.23 -13.76 13.81
N ALA A 115 1.27 -13.46 13.01
CA ALA A 115 1.42 -13.97 11.65
C ALA A 115 1.52 -15.51 11.51
N LYS A 116 1.86 -16.23 12.60
CA LYS A 116 1.97 -17.70 12.61
C LYS A 116 0.67 -18.42 12.98
N ASP A 117 -0.35 -17.69 13.40
CA ASP A 117 -1.65 -18.24 13.84
C ASP A 117 -2.75 -17.51 13.08
N GLU A 118 -3.25 -18.16 12.02
CA GLU A 118 -4.23 -17.58 11.09
C GLU A 118 -5.54 -17.19 11.79
N LEU A 119 -6.04 -18.03 12.71
CA LEU A 119 -7.28 -17.76 13.44
C LEU A 119 -7.12 -16.52 14.33
N LYS A 120 -5.98 -16.43 15.03
CA LYS A 120 -5.67 -15.28 15.87
C LYS A 120 -5.42 -14.02 15.05
N LEU A 121 -4.71 -14.13 13.93
CA LEU A 121 -4.45 -13.03 13.01
C LEU A 121 -5.77 -12.44 12.48
N ASN A 122 -6.67 -13.28 11.95
CA ASN A 122 -7.96 -12.84 11.44
C ASN A 122 -8.81 -12.15 12.52
N LYS A 123 -8.83 -12.70 13.73
CA LYS A 123 -9.53 -12.09 14.87
C LYS A 123 -8.97 -10.71 15.23
N ILE A 124 -7.66 -10.51 15.15
CA ILE A 124 -7.02 -9.22 15.42
C ILE A 124 -7.29 -8.22 14.31
N ILE A 125 -7.20 -8.64 13.03
CA ILE A 125 -7.52 -7.79 11.88
C ILE A 125 -8.96 -7.28 11.99
N ASP A 126 -9.92 -8.17 12.23
CA ASP A 126 -11.33 -7.83 12.37
C ASP A 126 -11.59 -6.84 13.51
N ARG A 127 -10.81 -6.92 14.60
CA ARG A 127 -10.92 -5.97 15.70
C ARG A 127 -10.37 -4.61 15.30
N VAL A 128 -9.15 -4.57 14.74
CA VAL A 128 -8.45 -3.32 14.42
C VAL A 128 -9.18 -2.53 13.34
N LEU A 129 -9.72 -3.19 12.31
CA LEU A 129 -10.46 -2.52 11.23
C LEU A 129 -11.87 -2.04 11.63
N LYS A 130 -12.35 -2.39 12.83
CA LYS A 130 -13.65 -1.93 13.35
C LYS A 130 -13.55 -0.71 14.27
N GLU A 131 -12.37 -0.44 14.80
CA GLU A 131 -12.09 0.74 15.65
C GLU A 131 -12.25 2.06 14.88
#